data_AF-A0A7W5Q179-F1
#
_entry.id   AF-A0A7W5Q179-F1
#
_cell.length_a   1.000
_cell.length_b   1.000
_cell.length_c   1.000
_cell.angle_alpha   90.00
_cell.angle_beta   90.00
_cell.angle_gamma   90.00
#
_symmetry.space_group_name_H-M   'P 1'
#
loop_
_entity.id
_entity.type
_entity.pdbx_description
1 polymer ?
#
loop_
_entity_poly.entity_id
_entity_poly.type
_entity_poly.pdbx_seq_one_letter_code
_entity_poly.pdbx_strand_id
1 'polypeptide(L)'
;MSDGDCIHQSVHSSHAPMADEEPEPLLIAINDYKAGIADFLANAPEEDEAANAYADTSYIAPMAKLEKWCRPALTRNGALAALQLAYDANRDGDYCLVGPLVSAALKYFLTPT
;
A
#
# COMPACT_ATOMS: atom_id res chain seq x y z
N MET A 1 -55.81 -11.85 -30.81
CA MET A 1 -54.87 -12.80 -31.43
C MET A 1 -53.52 -12.48 -30.79
N SER A 2 -53.17 -13.05 -29.63
CA SER A 2 -52.57 -14.40 -29.44
C SER A 2 -51.30 -14.55 -30.29
N ASP A 3 -50.12 -14.92 -29.79
CA ASP A 3 -49.66 -15.47 -28.51
C ASP A 3 -48.12 -15.26 -28.43
N GLY A 4 -47.51 -15.40 -27.25
CA GLY A 4 -46.07 -15.69 -27.18
C GLY A 4 -45.37 -15.34 -25.86
N ASP A 5 -45.63 -16.14 -24.83
CA ASP A 5 -44.92 -16.19 -23.55
C ASP A 5 -43.52 -16.86 -23.66
N CYS A 6 -42.76 -16.78 -22.57
CA CYS A 6 -41.52 -17.51 -22.22
C CYS A 6 -40.20 -17.04 -22.87
N ILE A 7 -39.34 -16.37 -22.07
CA ILE A 7 -38.36 -17.10 -21.25
C ILE A 7 -37.78 -16.20 -20.15
N HIS A 8 -38.08 -16.56 -18.90
CA HIS A 8 -37.18 -16.39 -17.78
C HIS A 8 -35.82 -17.01 -18.13
N GLN A 9 -34.73 -16.26 -17.93
CA GLN A 9 -33.58 -16.84 -17.24
C GLN A 9 -32.72 -15.76 -16.62
N SER A 10 -32.81 -15.77 -15.28
CA SER A 10 -31.92 -15.16 -14.34
C SER A 10 -30.48 -15.53 -14.70
N VAL A 11 -29.68 -14.55 -15.15
CA VAL A 11 -28.23 -14.71 -15.07
C VAL A 11 -27.88 -14.55 -13.60
N HIS A 12 -27.87 -15.68 -12.90
CA HIS A 12 -27.10 -15.80 -11.69
C HIS A 12 -25.68 -15.43 -12.10
N SER A 13 -25.30 -14.18 -11.82
CA SER A 13 -23.89 -13.83 -11.71
C SER A 13 -23.37 -14.76 -10.64
N SER A 14 -22.71 -15.82 -11.07
CA SER A 14 -21.83 -16.62 -10.23
C SER A 14 -20.71 -15.69 -9.81
N HIS A 15 -21.01 -14.84 -8.82
CA HIS A 15 -20.01 -14.28 -7.93
C HIS A 15 -19.48 -15.49 -7.18
N ALA A 16 -18.50 -16.15 -7.79
CA ALA A 16 -17.57 -16.96 -7.03
C ALA A 16 -17.13 -16.10 -5.84
N PRO A 17 -17.09 -16.64 -4.60
CA PRO A 17 -16.56 -15.87 -3.50
C PRO A 17 -15.17 -15.42 -3.93
N MET A 18 -14.97 -14.10 -4.08
CA MET A 18 -13.61 -13.59 -4.19
C MET A 18 -12.92 -14.12 -2.94
N ALA A 19 -11.99 -15.06 -3.14
CA ALA A 19 -11.14 -15.52 -2.07
C ALA A 19 -10.65 -14.26 -1.35
N ASP A 20 -10.77 -14.26 -0.02
CA ASP A 20 -10.20 -13.22 0.83
C ASP A 20 -8.73 -13.04 0.41
N GLU A 21 -8.48 -12.11 -0.50
CA GLU A 21 -7.16 -11.88 -1.08
C GLU A 21 -6.41 -11.19 0.05
N GLU A 22 -5.56 -11.95 0.76
CA GLU A 22 -4.80 -11.42 1.89
C GLU A 22 -4.17 -10.10 1.45
N PRO A 23 -4.44 -9.00 2.17
CA PRO A 23 -4.04 -7.68 1.71
C PRO A 23 -2.53 -7.61 1.58
N GLU A 24 -2.05 -7.07 0.45
CA GLU A 24 -0.62 -7.06 0.09
C GLU A 24 0.22 -6.43 1.23
N PRO A 25 1.09 -7.20 1.92
CA PRO A 25 1.73 -6.72 3.14
C PRO A 25 2.59 -5.47 2.96
N LEU A 26 3.25 -5.33 1.81
CA LEU A 26 4.03 -4.13 1.48
C LEU A 26 3.11 -2.92 1.28
N LEU A 27 1.98 -3.11 0.60
CA LEU A 27 1.03 -2.04 0.33
C LEU A 27 0.40 -1.54 1.64
N ILE A 28 0.10 -2.44 2.58
CA ILE A 28 -0.33 -2.06 3.93
C ILE A 28 0.72 -1.19 4.61
N ALA A 29 1.99 -1.63 4.65
CA ALA A 29 3.05 -0.88 5.30
C ALA A 29 3.28 0.51 4.67
N ILE A 30 3.15 0.63 3.34
CA ILE A 30 3.21 1.91 2.62
C ILE A 30 2.04 2.82 3.03
N ASN A 31 0.83 2.26 3.13
CA ASN A 31 -0.35 3.02 3.51
C ASN A 31 -0.29 3.46 4.97
N ASP A 32 0.21 2.62 5.88
CA ASP A 32 0.43 2.96 7.29
C ASP A 32 1.39 4.14 7.41
N TYR A 33 2.49 4.14 6.66
CA TYR A 33 3.45 5.24 6.64
C TYR A 33 2.82 6.54 6.12
N LYS A 34 2.10 6.47 4.99
CA LYS A 34 1.41 7.65 4.42
C LYS A 34 0.34 8.21 5.35
N ALA A 35 -0.41 7.33 6.03
CA ALA A 35 -1.40 7.73 7.01
C ALA A 35 -0.73 8.39 8.22
N GLY A 36 0.39 7.85 8.72
CA GLY A 36 1.17 8.46 9.79
C GLY A 36 1.68 9.85 9.43
N ILE A 37 2.19 10.05 8.21
CA ILE A 37 2.64 11.38 7.74
C ILE A 37 1.44 12.34 7.67
N ALA A 38 0.32 11.91 7.13
CA ALA A 38 -0.88 12.75 7.05
C ALA A 38 -1.42 13.13 8.45
N ASP A 39 -1.38 12.19 9.40
CA ASP A 39 -1.76 12.44 10.80
C ASP A 39 -0.81 13.43 11.48
N PHE A 40 0.50 13.24 11.32
CA PHE A 40 1.50 14.19 11.82
C PHE A 40 1.28 15.59 11.26
N LEU A 41 1.12 15.73 9.95
CA LEU A 41 0.91 17.04 9.31
C LEU A 41 -0.38 17.74 9.76
N ALA A 42 -1.40 16.97 10.16
CA ALA A 42 -2.67 17.51 10.62
C ALA A 42 -2.69 17.84 12.11
N ASN A 43 -1.98 17.07 12.93
CA ASN A 43 -2.21 17.02 14.38
C ASN A 43 -0.94 17.27 15.23
N ALA A 44 0.25 17.34 14.63
CA ALA A 44 1.48 17.54 15.39
C ALA A 44 1.43 18.89 16.16
N PRO A 45 1.84 18.89 17.44
CA PRO A 45 2.04 20.13 18.19
C PRO A 45 3.07 21.05 17.53
N GLU A 46 2.97 22.37 17.76
CA GLU A 46 3.94 23.35 17.23
C GLU A 46 5.30 23.30 17.96
N GLU A 47 5.33 22.79 19.19
CA GLU A 47 6.53 22.71 20.01
C GLU A 47 7.42 21.56 19.55
N ASP A 48 8.68 21.84 19.18
CA ASP A 48 9.62 20.87 18.59
C ASP A 48 9.71 19.54 19.36
N GLU A 49 9.82 19.57 20.69
CA GLU A 49 9.90 18.36 21.52
C GLU A 49 8.62 17.52 21.45
N ALA A 50 7.46 18.18 21.51
CA ALA A 50 6.17 17.53 21.43
C ALA A 50 5.85 17.04 20.01
N ALA A 51 6.28 17.77 18.98
CA ALA A 51 6.24 17.35 17.58
C ALA A 51 7.08 16.07 17.40
N ASN A 52 8.32 16.04 17.88
CA ASN A 52 9.18 14.86 17.78
C ASN A 52 8.55 13.64 18.47
N ALA A 53 7.99 13.82 19.68
CA ALA A 53 7.27 12.74 20.35
C ALA A 53 6.02 12.28 19.57
N TYR A 54 5.34 13.19 18.89
CA TYR A 54 4.21 12.86 18.01
C TYR A 54 4.66 12.08 16.78
N ALA A 55 5.80 12.45 16.17
CA ALA A 55 6.40 11.73 15.04
C ALA A 55 6.68 10.26 15.38
N ASP A 56 7.21 9.99 16.58
CA ASP A 56 7.47 8.64 17.09
C ASP A 56 6.20 7.76 17.10
N THR A 57 5.05 8.36 17.43
CA THR A 57 3.77 7.65 17.51
C THR A 57 2.98 7.59 16.20
N SER A 58 3.34 8.40 15.21
CA SER A 58 2.60 8.55 13.95
C SER A 58 3.31 7.83 12.79
N TYR A 59 4.39 8.38 12.27
CA TYR A 59 5.03 7.88 11.04
C TYR A 59 6.39 7.20 11.25
N ILE A 60 7.10 7.42 12.36
CA ILE A 60 8.44 6.84 12.55
C ILE A 60 8.37 5.31 12.67
N ALA A 61 7.41 4.77 13.41
CA ALA A 61 7.22 3.33 13.52
C ALA A 61 6.95 2.63 12.16
N PRO A 62 6.00 3.10 11.32
CA PRO A 62 5.80 2.51 9.99
C PRO A 62 6.97 2.79 9.03
N MET A 63 7.66 3.93 9.14
CA MET A 63 8.88 4.20 8.39
C MET A 63 9.98 3.16 8.69
N ALA A 64 10.23 2.87 9.97
CA ALA A 64 11.21 1.88 10.39
C ALA A 64 10.89 0.45 9.88
N LYS A 65 9.60 0.13 9.71
CA LYS A 65 9.15 -1.13 9.11
C LYS A 65 9.50 -1.20 7.61
N LEU A 66 9.34 -0.09 6.89
CA LEU A 66 9.70 0.01 5.47
C LEU A 66 11.22 0.02 5.26
N GLU A 67 11.97 0.71 6.11
CA GLU A 67 13.44 0.72 6.08
C GLU A 67 14.03 -0.69 6.19
N LYS A 68 13.42 -1.55 7.02
CA LYS A 68 13.85 -2.93 7.23
C LYS A 68 13.24 -3.92 6.25
N TRP A 69 12.48 -3.45 5.25
CA TRP A 69 11.75 -4.31 4.34
C TRP A 69 12.68 -5.09 3.40
N CYS A 70 12.62 -6.42 3.46
CA CYS A 70 13.48 -7.29 2.65
C CYS A 70 12.71 -8.26 1.72
N ARG A 71 11.39 -8.33 1.88
CA ARG A 71 10.50 -9.22 1.12
C ARG A 71 10.13 -8.61 -0.25
N PRO A 72 9.85 -9.43 -1.28
CA PRO A 72 9.27 -8.92 -2.53
C PRO A 72 7.89 -8.31 -2.29
N ALA A 73 7.44 -7.42 -3.18
CA ALA A 73 6.01 -7.19 -3.36
C ALA A 73 5.36 -8.46 -3.96
N LEU A 74 4.14 -8.80 -3.54
CA LEU A 74 3.42 -9.97 -4.08
C LEU A 74 2.45 -9.60 -5.20
N THR A 75 2.12 -8.31 -5.34
CA THR A 75 1.20 -7.80 -6.36
C THR A 75 1.80 -6.67 -7.17
N ARG A 76 1.29 -6.47 -8.40
CA ARG A 76 1.67 -5.35 -9.26
C ARG A 76 1.40 -4.00 -8.60
N ASN A 77 0.28 -3.90 -7.89
CA ASN A 77 -0.09 -2.68 -7.17
C ASN A 77 0.88 -2.39 -6.04
N GLY A 78 1.29 -3.40 -5.26
CA GLY A 78 2.33 -3.26 -4.24
C GLY A 78 3.67 -2.82 -4.84
N ALA A 79 4.09 -3.42 -5.96
CA ALA A 79 5.33 -3.06 -6.63
C ALA A 79 5.32 -1.61 -7.17
N LEU A 80 4.22 -1.19 -7.79
CA LEU A 80 4.08 0.20 -8.28
C LEU A 80 4.03 1.21 -7.13
N ALA A 81 3.30 0.90 -6.05
CA ALA A 81 3.25 1.76 -4.87
C ALA A 81 4.65 1.92 -4.23
N ALA A 82 5.44 0.84 -4.20
CA ALA A 82 6.81 0.88 -3.71
C ALA A 82 7.71 1.76 -4.59
N LEU A 83 7.62 1.65 -5.92
CA LEU A 83 8.37 2.52 -6.83
C LEU A 83 7.98 3.99 -6.70
N GLN A 84 6.68 4.28 -6.56
CA GLN A 84 6.20 5.64 -6.36
C GLN A 84 6.75 6.23 -5.06
N LEU A 85 6.64 5.50 -3.94
CA LEU A 85 7.17 5.98 -2.67
C LEU A 85 8.70 6.11 -2.70
N ALA A 86 9.43 5.21 -3.36
CA ALA A 86 10.87 5.34 -3.52
C ALA A 86 11.27 6.60 -4.31
N TYR A 87 10.50 6.94 -5.34
CA TYR A 87 10.71 8.17 -6.11
C TYR A 87 10.50 9.42 -5.25
N ASP A 88 9.39 9.46 -4.51
CA ASP A 88 9.08 10.58 -3.61
C ASP A 88 10.15 10.69 -2.50
N ALA A 89 10.53 9.58 -1.86
CA ALA A 89 11.58 9.53 -0.85
C ALA A 89 12.93 10.04 -1.38
N ASN A 90 13.31 9.67 -2.61
CA ASN A 90 14.53 10.17 -3.23
C ASN A 90 14.50 11.69 -3.48
N ARG A 91 13.33 12.24 -3.84
CA ARG A 91 13.13 13.68 -4.03
C ARG A 91 13.21 14.42 -2.70
N ASP A 92 12.61 13.85 -1.65
CA ASP A 92 12.40 14.52 -0.36
C ASP A 92 13.59 14.31 0.62
N GLY A 93 14.52 13.40 0.29
CA GLY A 93 15.76 13.17 1.05
C GLY A 93 15.73 11.95 1.99
N ASP A 94 14.62 11.19 1.99
CA ASP A 94 14.42 10.00 2.82
C ASP A 94 15.09 8.75 2.21
N TYR A 95 16.40 8.83 1.98
CA TYR A 95 17.16 7.82 1.24
C TYR A 95 17.11 6.41 1.87
N CYS A 96 16.81 6.29 3.17
CA CYS A 96 16.67 5.01 3.85
C CYS A 96 15.51 4.16 3.31
N LEU A 97 14.49 4.77 2.70
CA LEU A 97 13.36 4.06 2.11
C LEU A 97 13.61 3.60 0.67
N VAL A 98 14.50 4.27 -0.06
CA VAL A 98 14.69 4.06 -1.50
C VAL A 98 15.13 2.62 -1.80
N GLY A 99 16.21 2.15 -1.16
CA GLY A 99 16.77 0.83 -1.40
C GLY A 99 15.79 -0.33 -1.15
N PRO A 100 15.19 -0.42 0.05
CA PRO A 100 14.21 -1.45 0.40
C PRO A 100 13.02 -1.51 -0.58
N LEU A 101 12.46 -0.37 -0.95
CA LEU A 101 11.27 -0.29 -1.81
C LEU A 101 11.58 -0.64 -3.27
N VAL A 102 12.70 -0.14 -3.82
CA VAL A 102 13.17 -0.53 -5.16
C VAL A 102 13.45 -2.02 -5.21
N SER A 103 14.12 -2.58 -4.19
CA SER A 103 14.39 -4.02 -4.07
C SER A 103 13.10 -4.84 -4.05
N ALA A 104 12.09 -4.43 -3.29
CA ALA A 104 10.80 -5.13 -3.22
C ALA A 104 10.09 -5.16 -4.58
N ALA A 105 10.08 -4.03 -5.30
CA ALA A 105 9.48 -3.92 -6.63
C ALA A 105 10.26 -4.72 -7.69
N LEU A 106 11.59 -4.63 -7.71
CA LEU A 106 12.43 -5.38 -8.64
C LEU A 106 12.22 -6.88 -8.49
N LYS A 107 12.17 -7.40 -7.25
CA LYS A 107 11.92 -8.82 -7.02
C LYS A 107 10.55 -9.26 -7.57
N TYR A 108 9.52 -8.42 -7.50
CA TYR A 108 8.23 -8.72 -8.13
C TYR A 108 8.36 -8.84 -9.65
N PHE A 109 8.96 -7.85 -10.31
CA PHE A 109 9.06 -7.83 -11.79
C PHE A 109 10.07 -8.82 -12.37
N LEU A 110 11.07 -9.23 -11.60
CA LEU A 110 12.08 -10.20 -12.02
C LEU A 110 11.71 -11.66 -11.72
N THR A 111 10.63 -11.89 -10.95
CA THR A 111 10.14 -13.25 -10.71
C THR A 111 9.28 -13.67 -11.91
N PRO A 112 9.65 -14.71 -12.66
CA PRO A 112 8.80 -15.22 -13.73
C PRO A 112 7.49 -15.74 -13.11
N THR A 113 6.37 -15.32 -13.70
CA THR A 113 5.01 -15.75 -13.34
C THR A 113 4.61 -17.00 -14.11
#